data_AF-A0A3D5TP45-F1
#
_entry.id   AF-A0A3D5TP45-F1
#
_cell.length_a   1.000
_cell.length_b   1.000
_cell.length_c   1.000
_cell.angle_alpha   90.00
_cell.angle_beta   90.00
_cell.angle_gamma   90.00
#
_symmetry.space_group_name_H-M   'P 1'
#
loop_
_entity.id
_entity.type
_entity.pdbx_description
1 polymer ?
#
loop_
_entity_poly.entity_id
_entity_poly.type
_entity_poly.pdbx_seq_one_letter_code
_entity_poly.pdbx_strand_id
1 'polypeptide(L)' 'MREAATPFPEEYSVAMAYVPVQTDISVYDEMKAFEVGTLFPVLNKPFNPARCLR' A
#
# COMPACT_ATOMS: atom_id res chain seq x y z
N MET A 1 -19.67 -16.68 -17.02
CA MET A 1 -19.26 -15.83 -18.16
C MET A 1 -18.01 -15.09 -17.70
N ARG A 2 -16.82 -15.41 -18.24
CA ARG A 2 -15.58 -14.69 -17.91
C ARG A 2 -15.61 -13.39 -18.71
N GLU A 3 -15.60 -12.26 -18.03
CA GLU A 3 -15.42 -10.96 -18.67
C GLU A 3 -14.04 -10.98 -19.35
N ALA A 4 -14.03 -10.79 -20.66
CA ALA A 4 -12.78 -10.70 -21.41
C ALA A 4 -12.11 -9.39 -20.98
N ALA A 5 -10.92 -9.49 -20.38
CA ALA A 5 -10.16 -8.31 -20.01
C ALA A 5 -9.96 -7.44 -21.26
N THR A 6 -10.32 -6.16 -21.18
CA THR A 6 -9.99 -5.21 -22.23
C THR A 6 -8.48 -5.22 -22.43
N PRO A 7 -8.00 -5.30 -23.68
CA PRO A 7 -6.58 -5.25 -23.94
C PRO A 7 -6.04 -3.93 -23.41
N PHE A 8 -4.87 -4.01 -22.78
CA PHE A 8 -4.15 -2.83 -22.36
C PHE A 8 -3.90 -1.90 -23.57
N PRO A 9 -3.96 -0.57 -23.39
CA PRO A 9 -3.65 0.36 -24.47
C PRO A 9 -2.19 0.19 -24.92
N GLU A 10 -1.95 0.37 -26.23
CA GLU A 10 -0.59 0.29 -26.81
C GLU A 10 0.33 1.40 -26.29
N GLU A 11 -0.25 2.55 -25.94
CA GLU A 11 0.46 3.70 -25.41
C GLU A 11 -0.16 4.16 -24.09
N TYR A 12 0.67 4.23 -23.05
CA TYR A 12 0.27 4.72 -21.74
C TYR A 12 0.66 6.17 -21.57
N SER A 13 -0.20 6.94 -20.91
CA SER A 13 0.19 8.26 -20.40
C SER A 13 1.26 8.09 -19.33
N VAL A 14 2.27 8.95 -19.36
CA VAL A 14 3.31 8.99 -18.32
C VAL A 14 2.65 9.37 -17.00
N ALA A 15 2.53 8.39 -16.10
CA ALA A 15 2.09 8.62 -14.74
C ALA A 15 3.30 8.77 -13.81
N MET A 16 3.32 9.85 -13.03
CA MET A 16 4.30 10.02 -11.96
C MET A 16 3.69 9.50 -10.66
N ALA A 17 4.22 8.41 -10.13
CA ALA A 17 3.88 7.99 -8.78
C ALA A 17 4.51 8.97 -7.79
N TYR A 18 3.69 9.72 -7.05
CA TYR A 18 4.18 10.51 -5.94
C TYR A 18 4.63 9.56 -4.82
N VAL A 19 5.93 9.50 -4.57
CA VAL A 19 6.50 8.78 -3.43
C VAL A 19 6.79 9.80 -2.34
N PRO A 20 6.02 9.84 -1.23
CA PRO A 20 6.32 10.72 -0.12
C PRO A 20 7.69 10.38 0.47
N VAL A 21 8.44 11.42 0.84
CA VAL A 21 9.71 11.24 1.55
C VAL A 21 9.44 10.52 2.87
N GLN A 22 10.01 9.33 3.01
CA GLN A 22 9.91 8.55 4.24
C GLN A 22 11.13 8.84 5.12
N THR A 23 10.90 9.52 6.24
CA THR A 23 11.98 9.95 7.16
C THR A 23 12.41 8.87 8.13
N ASP A 24 11.51 7.94 8.46
CA ASP A 24 11.79 6.80 9.34
C ASP A 24 11.99 5.54 8.50
N ILE A 25 13.18 4.96 8.58
CA ILE A 25 13.59 3.76 7.85
C ILE A 25 13.72 2.54 8.77
N SER A 26 13.27 2.64 10.02
CA SER A 26 13.21 1.49 10.92
C SER A 26 12.24 0.44 10.37
N VAL A 27 12.61 -0.82 10.51
CA VAL A 27 11.84 -1.96 9.99
C VAL A 27 11.73 -3.04 11.06
N TYR A 28 10.62 -3.77 11.03
CA TYR A 28 10.49 -5.01 11.78
C TYR A 28 11.36 -6.12 11.18
N ASP A 29 11.54 -7.20 11.94
CA ASP A 29 12.01 -8.46 11.35
C ASP A 29 10.92 -9.08 10.45
N GLU A 30 11.33 -10.04 9.64
CA GLU A 30 10.48 -10.68 8.64
C GLU A 30 9.22 -11.33 9.25
N MET A 31 9.38 -12.05 10.37
CA MET A 31 8.27 -12.76 11.01
C MET A 31 7.28 -11.78 11.61
N LYS A 32 7.76 -10.71 12.25
CA LYS A 32 6.87 -9.69 12.80
C LYS A 32 6.16 -8.90 11.72
N ALA A 33 6.86 -8.53 10.64
CA ALA A 33 6.27 -7.83 9.51
C ALA A 33 5.15 -8.64 8.86
N PHE A 34 5.34 -9.96 8.72
CA PHE A 34 4.32 -10.88 8.22
C PHE A 34 3.11 -10.96 9.14
N GLU A 35 3.31 -11.02 10.46
CA GLU A 35 2.23 -11.06 11.45
C GLU A 35 1.35 -9.80 11.42
N VAL A 36 1.96 -8.62 11.35
CA VAL A 36 1.23 -7.33 11.45
C VAL A 36 0.79 -6.75 10.11
N GLY A 37 1.32 -7.27 8.99
CA GLY A 37 0.97 -6.82 7.63
C GLY A 37 1.64 -5.52 7.18
N THR A 38 2.68 -5.07 7.89
CA THR A 38 3.51 -3.92 7.48
C THR A 38 4.95 -4.12 7.93
N LEU A 39 5.90 -3.75 7.06
CA LEU A 39 7.33 -3.76 7.39
C LEU A 39 7.72 -2.61 8.32
N PHE A 40 7.02 -1.47 8.21
CA PHE A 40 7.38 -0.23 8.89
C PHE A 40 6.58 -0.08 10.19
N PRO A 41 7.24 0.02 11.36
CA PRO A 41 6.57 0.21 12.65
C PRO A 41 5.70 1.46 12.70
N VAL A 42 6.14 2.55 12.07
CA VAL A 42 5.40 3.83 12.01
C VAL A 42 4.03 3.70 11.33
N LEU A 43 3.84 2.67 10.50
CA LEU A 43 2.57 2.39 9.81
C LEU A 43 1.67 1.42 10.59
N ASN A 44 2.20 0.71 11.60
CA ASN A 44 1.45 -0.21 12.43
C ASN A 44 0.59 0.54 13.47
N LYS A 45 -0.51 1.11 12.99
CA LYS A 45 -1.41 1.96 13.79
C LYS A 45 -2.64 1.15 14.26
N PRO A 46 -3.14 1.39 15.48
CA PRO A 46 -4.36 0.73 15.94
C PRO A 46 -5.54 1.11 15.05
N PHE A 47 -6.49 0.18 14.91
CA PHE A 47 -7.74 0.44 14.21
C PHE A 47 -8.50 1.59 14.91
N ASN A 48 -8.87 2.62 14.12
CA ASN A 48 -9.65 3.74 14.61
C ASN A 48 -11.01 3.80 13.86
N PRO A 49 -12.10 3.29 14.47
CA PRO A 49 -13.42 3.25 13.82
C PRO A 49 -13.95 4.65 13.46
N ALA A 50 -13.53 5.71 14.16
CA ALA A 50 -13.94 7.07 13.85
C ALA A 50 -13.46 7.56 12.47
N ARG A 51 -12.43 6.93 11.88
CA ARG A 51 -11.95 7.22 10.52
C ARG A 51 -12.65 6.41 9.43
N CYS A 52 -13.49 5.44 9.81
CA CYS A 52 -14.21 4.55 8.90
C CYS A 52 -15.71 4.90 8.78
N LEU A 53 -16.21 5.80 9.63
CA LEU A 53 -17.54 6.39 9.48
C LEU A 53 -17.50 7.40 8.32
N ARG A 54 -18.02 6.99 7.16
CA ARG A 54 -18.50 7.88 6.10
C ARG A 54 -20.02 7.87 6.12
#